data_AF-A0A099PC18-F1
#
_entry.id   AF-A0A099PC18-F1
#
_cell.length_a   1.000
_cell.length_b   1.000
_cell.length_c   1.000
_cell.angle_alpha   90.00
_cell.angle_beta   90.00
_cell.angle_gamma   90.00
#
_symmetry.space_group_name_H-M   'P 1'
#
loop_
_entity.id
_entity.type
_entity.pdbx_description
1 polymer ?
#
loop_
_entity_poly.entity_id
_entity_poly.type
_entity_poly.pdbx_seq_one_letter_code
_entity_poly.pdbx_strand_id
1 'polypeptide(L)'
;MKTPIKPTFFPACYRTKNTNLEIDDILINGAETSHTVASIMLQFAGYMRCNPIYLIGIDLNYKNDKKYFTNDYHPIGTKQYEPEKIDFFTNEMITGIQRVTNSLHSKGITIYNCSKQSLLNENGITEYYDINDI
;
A
#
# COMPACT_ATOMS: atom_id res chain seq x y z
N MET A 1 9.76 -45.51 5.09
CA MET A 1 9.89 -44.26 5.88
C MET A 1 9.21 -43.16 5.10
N LYS A 2 8.22 -42.45 5.67
CA LYS A 2 7.59 -41.30 5.00
C LYS A 2 8.53 -40.10 5.15
N THR A 3 8.95 -39.51 4.04
CA THR A 3 9.75 -38.30 4.01
C THR A 3 8.99 -37.19 4.76
N PRO A 4 9.61 -36.48 5.72
CA PRO A 4 8.93 -35.40 6.41
C PRO A 4 8.59 -34.32 5.39
N ILE A 5 7.31 -34.00 5.26
CA ILE A 5 6.84 -32.85 4.49
C ILE A 5 7.40 -31.63 5.22
N LYS A 6 8.41 -30.98 4.63
CA LYS A 6 8.85 -29.65 5.10
C LYS A 6 7.62 -28.74 5.02
N PRO A 7 7.19 -28.08 6.11
CA PRO A 7 6.21 -27.03 5.98
C PRO A 7 6.84 -25.95 5.09
N THR A 8 6.43 -25.89 3.83
CA THR A 8 6.52 -24.68 3.05
C THR A 8 5.62 -23.68 3.75
N PHE A 9 6.20 -22.91 4.66
CA PHE A 9 5.66 -21.61 5.00
C PHE A 9 5.56 -20.86 3.67
N PHE A 10 4.37 -20.84 3.07
CA PHE A 10 4.04 -19.72 2.22
C PHE A 10 4.14 -18.52 3.16
N PRO A 11 5.10 -17.60 2.96
CA PRO A 11 5.12 -16.40 3.78
C PRO A 11 3.75 -15.78 3.55
N ALA A 12 3.01 -15.56 4.65
CA ALA A 12 1.61 -15.18 4.58
C ALA A 12 1.49 -14.00 3.59
N CYS A 13 0.53 -14.11 2.67
CA CYS A 13 0.01 -13.00 1.88
C CYS A 13 0.95 -12.27 0.88
N TYR A 14 1.91 -12.93 0.22
CA TYR A 14 2.64 -12.30 -0.91
C TYR A 14 2.10 -12.74 -2.27
N ARG A 15 1.57 -11.80 -3.05
CA ARG A 15 1.22 -11.99 -4.45
C ARG A 15 2.40 -11.66 -5.38
N THR A 16 2.58 -12.42 -6.45
CA THR A 16 3.59 -12.12 -7.49
C THR A 16 3.14 -10.92 -8.32
N LYS A 17 4.07 -10.02 -8.65
CA LYS A 17 3.81 -8.72 -9.32
C LYS A 17 3.13 -8.82 -10.70
N ASN A 18 3.02 -10.01 -11.28
CA ASN A 18 2.57 -10.27 -12.67
C ASN A 18 1.19 -10.96 -12.78
N THR A 19 0.42 -11.08 -11.70
CA THR A 19 -0.94 -11.66 -11.77
C THR A 19 -1.99 -10.56 -11.82
N ASN A 20 -3.01 -10.71 -12.66
CA ASN A 20 -4.17 -9.81 -12.74
C ASN A 20 -4.76 -9.58 -11.35
N LEU A 21 -4.59 -8.37 -10.79
CA LEU A 21 -4.99 -8.08 -9.42
C LEU A 21 -6.52 -8.08 -9.31
N GLU A 22 -7.10 -9.20 -8.87
CA GLU A 22 -8.51 -9.29 -8.48
C GLU A 22 -8.64 -9.25 -6.96
N ILE A 23 -9.36 -8.24 -6.46
CA ILE A 23 -9.57 -8.01 -5.02
C ILE A 23 -10.33 -9.15 -4.34
N ASP A 24 -11.16 -9.89 -5.07
CA ASP A 24 -11.99 -10.96 -4.50
C ASP A 24 -11.15 -12.22 -4.18
N ASP A 25 -9.96 -12.32 -4.79
CA ASP A 25 -9.07 -13.48 -4.68
C ASP A 25 -7.95 -13.32 -3.65
N ILE A 26 -7.92 -12.22 -2.88
CA ILE A 26 -6.78 -11.93 -1.98
C ILE A 26 -6.54 -13.04 -0.93
N LEU A 27 -7.60 -13.76 -0.53
CA LEU A 27 -7.51 -14.87 0.41
C LEU A 27 -6.92 -16.15 -0.22
N ILE A 28 -6.98 -16.26 -1.55
CA ILE A 28 -6.52 -17.42 -2.32
C ILE A 28 -5.13 -17.17 -2.90
N ASN A 29 -4.93 -15.98 -3.48
CA ASN A 29 -3.76 -15.61 -4.28
C ASN A 29 -2.77 -14.70 -3.53
N GLY A 30 -3.09 -14.32 -2.28
CA GLY A 30 -2.30 -13.39 -1.48
C GLY A 30 -2.55 -11.93 -1.82
N ALA A 31 -1.96 -11.04 -1.01
CA ALA A 31 -2.10 -9.60 -1.16
C ALA A 31 -0.86 -8.99 -1.84
N GLU A 32 -1.07 -7.93 -2.60
CA GLU A 32 0.02 -7.09 -3.05
C GLU A 32 0.53 -6.22 -1.90
N THR A 33 1.83 -6.30 -1.59
CA THR A 33 2.40 -5.52 -0.47
C THR A 33 3.10 -4.26 -0.93
N SER A 34 3.78 -4.30 -2.08
CA SER A 34 4.50 -3.16 -2.68
C SER A 34 5.30 -2.33 -1.68
N HIS A 35 5.93 -3.00 -0.70
CA HIS A 35 6.73 -2.39 0.37
C HIS A 35 5.99 -1.43 1.31
N THR A 36 4.66 -1.46 1.34
CA THR A 36 3.85 -0.65 2.26
C THR A 36 2.65 -1.41 2.81
N VAL A 37 2.36 -1.21 4.09
CA VAL A 37 1.15 -1.76 4.73
C VAL A 37 -0.12 -1.17 4.11
N ALA A 38 -0.04 0.06 3.56
CA ALA A 38 -1.15 0.73 2.92
C ALA A 38 -1.77 -0.08 1.77
N SER A 39 -0.95 -0.68 0.89
CA SER A 39 -1.44 -1.47 -0.25
C SER A 39 -2.27 -2.68 0.22
N ILE A 40 -1.82 -3.35 1.29
CA ILE A 40 -2.51 -4.50 1.86
C ILE A 40 -3.84 -4.06 2.48
N MET A 41 -3.83 -2.99 3.30
CA MET A 41 -5.05 -2.47 3.95
C MET A 41 -6.09 -2.03 2.92
N LEU A 42 -5.65 -1.40 1.82
CA LEU A 42 -6.54 -0.96 0.76
C LEU A 42 -7.23 -2.14 0.04
N GLN A 43 -6.50 -3.23 -0.21
CA GLN A 43 -7.09 -4.46 -0.74
C GLN A 43 -8.11 -5.09 0.23
N PHE A 44 -7.80 -5.14 1.53
CA PHE A 44 -8.75 -5.66 2.52
C PHE A 44 -10.00 -4.79 2.63
N ALA A 45 -9.88 -3.47 2.60
CA ALA A 45 -11.03 -2.56 2.57
C ALA A 45 -11.94 -2.84 1.37
N GLY A 46 -11.35 -3.06 0.19
CA GLY A 46 -12.08 -3.46 -1.01
C GLY A 46 -12.76 -4.82 -0.91
N TYR A 47 -12.05 -5.81 -0.36
CA TYR A 47 -12.60 -7.15 -0.10
C TYR A 47 -13.81 -7.09 0.85
N MET A 48 -13.74 -6.22 1.87
CA MET A 48 -14.82 -5.96 2.82
C MET A 48 -15.92 -5.04 2.25
N ARG A 49 -15.84 -4.64 0.97
CA ARG A 49 -16.81 -3.77 0.28
C ARG A 49 -16.97 -2.38 0.91
N CYS A 50 -15.91 -1.84 1.53
CA CYS A 50 -15.91 -0.46 1.98
C CYS A 50 -15.99 0.49 0.77
N ASN A 51 -16.98 1.39 0.76
CA ASN A 51 -17.15 2.40 -0.27
C ASN A 51 -17.93 3.61 0.30
N PRO A 52 -17.41 4.84 0.23
CA PRO A 52 -16.07 5.22 -0.24
C PRO A 52 -14.94 4.83 0.76
N ILE A 53 -13.69 4.87 0.28
CA ILE A 53 -12.47 4.68 1.09
C ILE A 53 -11.74 6.02 1.19
N TYR A 54 -11.42 6.46 2.40
CA TYR A 54 -10.65 7.68 2.67
C TYR A 54 -9.25 7.34 3.16
N LEU A 55 -8.23 7.84 2.47
CA LEU A 55 -6.82 7.64 2.78
C LEU A 55 -6.28 8.81 3.60
N ILE A 56 -5.63 8.49 4.72
CA ILE A 56 -4.94 9.46 5.57
C ILE A 56 -3.55 8.93 5.95
N GLY A 57 -2.54 9.81 5.91
CA GLY A 57 -1.18 9.49 6.35
C GLY A 57 -0.40 8.59 5.38
N ILE A 58 -0.79 8.54 4.11
CA ILE A 58 -0.07 7.81 3.05
C ILE A 58 0.63 8.84 2.16
N ASP A 59 1.74 9.38 2.66
CA ASP A 59 2.47 10.46 1.97
C ASP A 59 3.45 9.95 0.91
N LEU A 60 4.03 8.76 1.14
CA LEU A 60 5.10 8.13 0.35
C LEU A 60 6.36 8.99 0.14
N ASN A 61 6.47 10.14 0.80
CA ASN A 61 7.63 11.02 0.72
C ASN A 61 8.65 10.68 1.82
N TYR A 62 9.58 9.78 1.52
CA TYR A 62 10.61 9.34 2.45
C TYR A 62 11.89 10.20 2.41
N LYS A 63 11.94 11.21 1.54
CA LYS A 63 13.06 12.18 1.45
C LYS A 63 12.94 13.30 2.47
N ASN A 64 11.74 13.56 2.99
CA ASN A 64 11.51 14.58 4.00
C ASN A 64 12.18 14.23 5.34
N ASP A 65 12.63 15.27 6.06
CA ASP A 65 13.23 15.15 7.39
C ASP A 65 12.22 14.57 8.40
N LYS A 66 10.96 14.99 8.33
CA LYS A 66 9.85 14.42 9.09
C LYS A 66 9.15 13.35 8.26
N LYS A 67 9.31 12.09 8.68
CA LYS A 67 8.79 10.89 7.97
C LYS A 67 7.49 10.34 8.54
N TYR A 68 7.15 10.68 9.77
CA TYR A 68 5.99 10.16 10.49
C TYR A 68 5.18 11.32 11.07
N PHE A 69 3.88 11.09 11.30
CA PHE A 69 2.99 12.09 11.88
C PHE A 69 3.44 12.48 13.31
N THR A 70 3.81 11.47 14.10
CA THR A 70 4.24 11.55 15.50
C THR A 70 5.75 11.36 15.66
N ASN A 71 6.27 11.79 16.82
CA ASN A 71 7.68 11.69 17.18
C ASN A 71 8.00 10.47 18.07
N ASP A 72 7.00 9.65 18.38
CA ASP A 72 7.08 8.48 19.26
C ASP A 72 7.54 7.21 18.53
N TYR A 73 7.86 7.32 17.24
CA TYR A 73 8.48 6.22 16.50
C TYR A 73 9.82 5.87 17.12
N HIS A 74 10.05 4.57 17.30
CA HIS A 74 11.31 4.04 17.79
C HIS A 74 12.46 4.71 17.01
N PRO A 75 13.43 5.36 17.71
CA PRO A 75 14.56 5.97 17.04
C PRO A 75 15.20 4.90 16.16
N ILE A 76 15.31 5.19 14.86
CA ILE A 76 15.78 4.23 13.86
C ILE A 76 17.23 3.91 14.21
N GLY A 77 17.43 2.84 14.97
CA GLY A 77 18.73 2.22 15.17
C GLY A 77 19.18 1.69 13.82
N THR A 78 19.98 2.49 13.12
CA THR A 78 20.87 2.06 12.04
C THR A 78 20.22 1.22 10.92
N LYS A 79 19.70 1.93 9.92
CA LYS A 79 19.84 1.61 8.48
C LYS A 79 19.30 2.81 7.71
N GLN A 80 20.14 3.81 7.49
CA GLN A 80 19.86 4.78 6.44
C GLN A 80 19.88 3.97 5.14
N TYR A 81 18.75 3.89 4.45
CA TYR A 81 18.73 3.33 3.11
C TYR A 81 19.56 4.25 2.22
N GLU A 82 20.43 3.67 1.40
CA GLU A 82 21.08 4.41 0.32
C GLU A 82 20.01 5.21 -0.45
N PRO A 83 20.23 6.50 -0.78
CA PRO A 83 19.24 7.34 -1.46
C PRO A 83 18.64 6.68 -2.71
N GLU A 84 19.45 5.94 -3.47
CA GLU A 84 19.03 5.18 -4.66
C GLU A 84 17.99 4.09 -4.33
N LYS A 85 18.08 3.47 -3.15
CA LYS A 85 17.10 2.48 -2.68
C LYS A 85 15.80 3.17 -2.24
N ILE A 86 15.86 4.38 -1.70
CA ILE A 86 14.67 5.15 -1.32
C ILE A 86 13.83 5.44 -2.56
N ASP A 87 14.46 5.87 -3.65
CA ASP A 87 13.75 6.15 -4.91
C ASP A 87 13.15 4.89 -5.53
N PHE A 88 13.92 3.80 -5.57
CA PHE A 88 13.41 2.51 -6.01
C PHE A 88 12.16 2.06 -5.22
N PHE A 89 12.23 2.08 -3.89
CA PHE A 89 11.10 1.68 -3.05
C PHE A 89 9.91 2.63 -3.17
N THR A 90 10.15 3.94 -3.27
CA THR A 90 9.10 4.94 -3.44
C THR A 90 8.33 4.69 -4.74
N ASN A 91 9.04 4.46 -5.84
CA ASN A 91 8.42 4.14 -7.14
C ASN A 91 7.63 2.83 -7.09
N GLU A 92 8.15 1.79 -6.42
CA GLU A 92 7.44 0.52 -6.24
C GLU A 92 6.18 0.68 -5.40
N MET A 93 6.22 1.48 -4.33
CA MET A 93 5.06 1.80 -3.49
C MET A 93 3.97 2.55 -4.27
N ILE A 94 4.36 3.59 -5.02
CA ILE A 94 3.47 4.38 -5.88
C ILE A 94 2.79 3.46 -6.90
N THR A 95 3.59 2.67 -7.62
CA THR A 95 3.06 1.76 -8.65
C THR A 95 2.12 0.72 -8.04
N GLY A 96 2.45 0.20 -6.87
CA GLY A 96 1.63 -0.78 -6.18
C GLY A 96 0.29 -0.24 -5.69
N ILE A 97 0.30 0.94 -5.07
CA ILE A 97 -0.94 1.61 -4.68
C ILE A 97 -1.77 1.92 -5.92
N GLN A 98 -1.16 2.38 -7.02
CA GLN A 98 -1.87 2.62 -8.27
C GLN A 98 -2.54 1.35 -8.84
N ARG A 99 -1.85 0.21 -8.85
CA ARG A 99 -2.44 -1.08 -9.27
C ARG A 99 -3.65 -1.45 -8.42
N VAL A 100 -3.54 -1.33 -7.09
CA VAL A 100 -4.64 -1.62 -6.17
C VAL A 100 -5.82 -0.68 -6.39
N THR A 101 -5.56 0.63 -6.47
CA THR A 101 -6.58 1.66 -6.73
C THR A 101 -7.32 1.40 -8.04
N ASN A 102 -6.60 1.08 -9.12
CA ASN A 102 -7.21 0.77 -10.42
C ASN A 102 -8.13 -0.47 -10.35
N SER A 103 -7.73 -1.51 -9.60
CA SER A 103 -8.54 -2.71 -9.39
C SER A 103 -9.79 -2.43 -8.57
N LEU A 104 -9.73 -1.49 -7.61
CA LEU A 104 -10.88 -1.08 -6.81
C LEU A 104 -11.83 -0.20 -7.61
N HIS A 105 -11.31 0.74 -8.40
CA HIS A 105 -12.11 1.57 -9.31
C HIS A 105 -12.85 0.72 -10.34
N SER A 106 -12.23 -0.32 -10.89
CA SER A 106 -12.92 -1.24 -11.82
C SER A 106 -14.08 -2.01 -11.18
N LYS A 107 -14.13 -2.06 -9.84
CA LYS A 107 -15.24 -2.62 -9.03
C LYS A 107 -16.22 -1.56 -8.53
N GLY A 108 -16.09 -0.30 -8.95
CA GLY A 108 -16.99 0.79 -8.57
C GLY A 108 -16.77 1.33 -7.16
N ILE A 109 -15.61 1.07 -6.56
CA ILE A 109 -15.23 1.63 -5.24
C ILE A 109 -14.56 2.98 -5.47
N THR A 110 -15.01 4.01 -4.76
CA THR A 110 -14.39 5.34 -4.81
C THR A 110 -13.32 5.49 -3.74
N ILE A 111 -12.17 6.05 -4.10
CA ILE A 111 -11.04 6.24 -3.20
C ILE A 111 -10.66 7.73 -3.18
N TYR A 112 -10.67 8.30 -1.98
CA TYR A 112 -10.30 9.68 -1.71
C TYR A 112 -9.01 9.76 -0.92
N ASN A 113 -8.20 10.77 -1.21
CA ASN A 113 -7.00 11.07 -0.48
C ASN A 113 -7.14 12.37 0.31
N CYS A 114 -6.98 12.28 1.62
CA CYS A 114 -7.11 13.40 2.54
C CYS A 114 -5.77 14.09 2.86
N SER A 115 -4.66 13.66 2.22
CA SER A 115 -3.33 14.22 2.43
C SER A 115 -2.88 15.01 1.20
N LYS A 116 -3.10 16.34 1.21
CA LYS A 116 -2.85 17.23 0.06
C LYS A 116 -1.43 17.13 -0.50
N GLN A 117 -0.43 17.05 0.37
CA GLN A 117 1.00 17.03 0.03
C GLN A 117 1.57 15.62 -0.17
N SER A 118 0.72 14.60 -0.25
CA SER A 118 1.17 13.24 -0.53
C SER A 118 1.57 13.08 -2.00
N LEU A 119 2.54 12.21 -2.25
CA LEU A 119 2.92 11.83 -3.62
C LEU A 119 1.76 11.12 -4.36
N LEU A 120 0.74 10.62 -3.65
CA LEU A 120 -0.45 10.04 -4.28
C LEU A 120 -1.21 11.07 -5.12
N ASN A 121 -1.33 12.32 -4.63
CA ASN A 121 -1.97 13.40 -5.37
C ASN A 121 -1.11 13.88 -6.53
N GLU A 122 0.20 14.06 -6.30
CA GLU A 122 1.14 14.49 -7.33
C GLU A 122 1.19 13.53 -8.53
N ASN A 123 0.99 12.23 -8.27
CA ASN A 123 0.96 11.19 -9.30
C ASN A 123 -0.46 10.92 -9.86
N GLY A 124 -1.47 11.69 -9.46
CA GLY A 124 -2.84 11.55 -9.97
C GLY A 124 -3.48 10.18 -9.69
N ILE A 125 -3.07 9.50 -8.61
CA ILE A 125 -3.55 8.15 -8.29
C ILE A 125 -4.97 8.19 -7.71
N THR A 126 -5.29 9.24 -6.97
CA THR A 126 -6.53 9.39 -6.20
C THR A 126 -7.07 10.80 -6.33
N GLU A 127 -8.37 10.97 -6.10
CA GLU A 127 -8.97 12.30 -5.98
C GLU A 127 -8.69 12.88 -4.58
N TYR A 128 -8.32 14.16 -4.50
CA TYR A 128 -8.16 14.84 -3.22
C TYR A 128 -9.52 15.16 -2.60
N TYR A 129 -9.64 14.93 -1.30
CA TYR A 129 -10.82 15.27 -0.50
C TYR A 129 -10.39 15.98 0.78
N ASP A 130 -10.90 17.20 1.01
CA ASP A 130 -10.62 17.92 2.25
C ASP A 130 -11.49 17.37 3.38
N ILE A 131 -10.86 16.86 4.44
CA ILE A 131 -11.58 16.28 5.56
C ILE A 131 -12.38 17.33 6.36
N ASN A 132 -12.11 18.63 6.16
CA ASN A 132 -12.87 19.72 6.77
C ASN A 132 -14.16 20.07 6.01
N ASP A 133 -14.43 19.41 4.87
CA ASP A 133 -15.67 19.56 4.11
C ASP A 133 -16.83 18.65 4.63
N ILE A 134 -16.69 18.10 5.85
CA ILE A 134 -17.68 17.29 6.58
C ILE A 134 -18.33 18.13 7.68
#